data_AF-A0A2G0E7B1-F1
#
_entry.id   AF-A0A2G0E7B1-F1
#
_cell.length_a   1.000
_cell.length_b   1.000
_cell.length_c   1.000
_cell.angle_alpha   90.00
_cell.angle_beta   90.00
_cell.angle_gamma   90.00
#
_symmetry.space_group_name_H-M   'P 1'
#
loop_
_entity.id
_entity.type
_entity.pdbx_description
1 polymer ?
#
loop_
_entity_poly.entity_id
_entity_poly.type
_entity_poly.pdbx_seq_one_letter_code
_entity_poly.pdbx_strand_id
1 'polypeptide(L)'
;GTRRQPLIVYITTAGYVLDGPLMQYYDNALDCLEHLEDGLDERVFYFVAKLDDVSEADDPRNWIKANPNIGLMSFVDLVTDWKTERNSPQERADWITKQFNLFSDIDELSFLDMQTINKNNKIIDWETMEGEECVGGYDLSETQDFTSANLEFPIYETGEIAVLEHSWISQERYNNDNNKQRLDAWIKSGDLTVTPGSYVDYQFVFDWFVEQSKKYKILKIRYDRRNSLILNRQMIDYGFAMEEAIQGFTTLGGPMKDLKERFLDGKVIYNRQKIFRWYLSNVKLVQDRNNNWMPTKQSKNRKIDGFAAVLNSHVSVVEMFATKSKQSGTIGFI
;
A
#
# COMPACT_ATOMS: atom_id res chain seq x y z
N GLY A 1 -1.80 39.21 -4.88
CA GLY A 1 -3.01 38.37 -4.95
C GLY A 1 -4.22 39.24 -4.80
N THR A 2 -5.01 39.38 -5.86
CA THR A 2 -6.33 40.06 -5.88
C THR A 2 -7.07 39.58 -7.13
N ARG A 3 -7.55 38.33 -7.12
CA ARG A 3 -8.51 37.88 -8.15
C ARG A 3 -9.92 37.94 -7.57
N ARG A 4 -10.80 38.67 -8.25
CA ARG A 4 -12.19 38.91 -7.85
C ARG A 4 -13.07 37.64 -7.86
N GLN A 5 -12.68 36.63 -8.65
CA GLN A 5 -13.31 35.31 -8.74
C GLN A 5 -12.20 34.26 -8.94
N PRO A 6 -11.76 33.55 -7.88
CA PRO A 6 -10.60 32.66 -7.97
C PRO A 6 -10.94 31.23 -8.41
N LEU A 7 -12.11 30.96 -8.99
CA LEU A 7 -12.47 29.61 -9.45
C LEU A 7 -11.60 29.21 -10.66
N ILE A 8 -10.85 28.13 -10.51
CA ILE A 8 -10.10 27.49 -11.61
C ILE A 8 -10.71 26.11 -11.81
N VAL A 9 -11.08 25.79 -13.04
CA VAL A 9 -11.64 24.49 -13.40
C VAL A 9 -10.64 23.76 -14.27
N TYR A 10 -10.23 22.58 -13.83
CA TYR A 10 -9.44 21.63 -14.62
C TYR A 10 -10.38 20.52 -15.09
N ILE A 11 -10.43 20.31 -16.41
CA ILE A 11 -11.18 19.21 -17.02
C ILE A 11 -10.21 18.32 -17.78
N THR A 12 -10.43 17.02 -17.69
CA THR A 12 -9.55 16.00 -18.26
C THR A 12 -10.31 14.69 -18.34
N THR A 13 -9.82 13.76 -19.14
CA THR A 13 -10.26 12.36 -19.16
C THR A 13 -9.09 11.46 -18.82
N ALA A 14 -9.35 10.19 -18.50
CA ALA A 14 -8.25 9.25 -18.31
C ALA A 14 -7.43 9.11 -19.60
N GLY A 15 -6.15 8.76 -19.46
CA GLY A 15 -5.23 8.68 -20.58
C GLY A 15 -4.12 7.68 -20.34
N TYR A 16 -3.30 7.45 -21.37
CA TYR A 16 -2.26 6.42 -21.35
C TYR A 16 -0.98 6.85 -20.61
N VAL A 17 -0.86 8.13 -20.25
CA VAL A 17 0.30 8.68 -19.53
C VAL A 17 0.00 8.66 -18.04
N LEU A 18 0.58 7.69 -17.33
CA LEU A 18 0.30 7.40 -15.92
C LEU A 18 1.31 8.00 -14.94
N ASP A 19 2.21 8.86 -15.40
CA ASP A 19 3.25 9.52 -14.60
C ASP A 19 3.22 11.05 -14.71
N GLY A 20 2.18 11.61 -15.33
CA GLY A 20 1.99 13.04 -15.50
C GLY A 20 1.26 13.74 -14.33
N PRO A 21 1.20 15.09 -14.33
CA PRO A 21 0.51 15.88 -13.30
C PRO A 21 -0.96 15.50 -13.09
N LEU A 22 -1.63 14.99 -14.13
CA LEU A 22 -2.99 14.49 -14.06
C LEU A 22 -3.16 13.41 -12.99
N MET A 23 -2.23 12.46 -12.91
CA MET A 23 -2.32 11.35 -11.97
C MET A 23 -2.26 11.84 -10.53
N GLN A 24 -1.48 12.89 -10.26
CA GLN A 24 -1.47 13.51 -8.93
C GLN A 24 -2.84 14.08 -8.54
N TYR A 25 -3.55 14.76 -9.45
CA TYR A 25 -4.89 15.27 -9.17
C TYR A 25 -5.92 14.16 -8.99
N TYR A 26 -5.86 13.12 -9.82
CA TYR A 26 -6.75 11.95 -9.71
C TYR A 26 -6.50 11.18 -8.41
N ASP A 27 -5.24 10.97 -8.05
CA ASP A 27 -4.81 10.32 -6.82
C ASP A 27 -5.31 11.08 -5.58
N ASN A 28 -5.14 12.41 -5.56
CA ASN A 28 -5.66 13.26 -4.49
C ASN A 28 -7.18 13.23 -4.42
N ALA A 29 -7.88 13.12 -5.57
CA ALA A 29 -9.33 13.00 -5.60
C ALA A 29 -9.81 11.69 -4.96
N LEU A 30 -9.16 10.56 -5.28
CA LEU A 30 -9.48 9.27 -4.67
C LEU A 30 -9.16 9.25 -3.18
N ASP A 31 -7.99 9.75 -2.78
CA ASP A 31 -7.58 9.89 -1.37
C ASP A 31 -8.62 10.72 -0.58
N CYS A 32 -9.06 11.84 -1.15
CA CYS A 32 -10.11 12.68 -0.56
C CYS A 32 -11.46 11.96 -0.41
N LEU A 33 -11.86 11.14 -1.40
CA LEU A 33 -13.13 10.41 -1.38
C LEU A 33 -13.11 9.23 -0.40
N GLU A 34 -11.96 8.58 -0.21
CA GLU A 34 -11.79 7.45 0.69
C GLU A 34 -11.52 7.88 2.15
N HIS A 35 -10.97 9.08 2.34
CA HIS A 35 -10.53 9.60 3.64
C HIS A 35 -11.26 10.91 4.03
N LEU A 36 -12.60 10.93 3.88
CA LEU A 36 -13.45 12.10 4.17
C LEU A 36 -13.28 12.68 5.59
N GLU A 37 -12.83 11.87 6.54
CA GLU A 37 -12.63 12.28 7.95
C GLU A 37 -11.28 12.97 8.20
N ASP A 38 -10.32 12.86 7.28
CA ASP A 38 -8.95 13.35 7.44
C ASP A 38 -8.79 14.80 6.99
N GLY A 39 -9.73 15.65 7.42
CA GLY A 39 -9.65 17.07 7.21
C GLY A 39 -9.67 17.44 5.72
N LEU A 40 -10.86 17.71 5.21
CA LEU A 40 -11.04 18.01 3.80
C LEU A 40 -10.39 19.36 3.45
N ASP A 41 -9.63 19.42 2.36
CA ASP A 41 -9.30 20.71 1.75
C ASP A 41 -10.57 21.28 1.10
N GLU A 42 -11.31 22.09 1.87
CA GLU A 42 -12.56 22.72 1.45
C GLU A 42 -12.39 23.69 0.25
N ARG A 43 -11.15 23.95 -0.18
CA ARG A 43 -10.84 24.82 -1.32
C ARG A 43 -10.83 24.07 -2.65
N VAL A 44 -10.84 22.74 -2.64
CA VAL A 44 -10.78 21.91 -3.85
C VAL A 44 -12.00 21.00 -3.90
N PHE A 45 -12.71 21.05 -5.03
CA PHE A 45 -13.83 20.15 -5.30
C PHE A 45 -13.40 19.12 -6.35
N TYR A 46 -13.46 17.85 -5.99
CA TYR A 46 -13.19 16.75 -6.89
C TYR A 46 -14.51 16.15 -7.40
N PHE A 47 -14.62 16.03 -8.72
CA PHE A 47 -15.70 15.30 -9.37
C PHE A 47 -15.10 14.26 -10.30
N VAL A 48 -15.21 12.99 -9.91
CA VAL A 48 -14.68 11.86 -10.66
C VAL A 48 -15.87 11.04 -11.17
N ALA A 49 -16.05 11.01 -12.50
CA ALA A 49 -17.08 10.23 -13.17
C ALA A 49 -16.41 9.10 -13.96
N LYS A 50 -16.56 7.86 -13.51
CA LYS A 50 -15.99 6.66 -14.15
C LYS A 50 -16.90 5.46 -13.92
N LEU A 51 -16.66 4.37 -14.67
CA LEU A 51 -17.22 3.07 -14.31
C LEU A 51 -16.51 2.51 -13.06
N ASP A 52 -17.19 1.61 -12.34
CA ASP A 52 -16.60 0.96 -11.17
C ASP A 52 -15.67 -0.19 -11.58
N ASP A 53 -16.05 -0.93 -12.62
CA ASP A 53 -15.31 -2.06 -13.17
C ASP A 53 -15.44 -2.14 -14.69
N VAL A 54 -14.46 -2.76 -15.35
CA VAL A 54 -14.42 -2.93 -16.81
C VAL A 54 -15.59 -3.78 -17.32
N SER A 55 -16.04 -4.75 -16.54
CA SER A 55 -17.19 -5.61 -16.89
C SER A 55 -18.50 -4.82 -17.02
N GLU A 56 -18.60 -3.65 -16.39
CA GLU A 56 -19.77 -2.77 -16.52
C GLU A 56 -19.89 -2.17 -17.93
N ALA A 57 -18.81 -2.12 -18.70
CA ALA A 57 -18.78 -1.51 -20.03
C ALA A 57 -19.73 -2.20 -21.02
N ASP A 58 -20.00 -3.49 -20.84
CA ASP A 58 -20.92 -4.24 -21.69
C ASP A 58 -22.41 -4.00 -21.36
N ASP A 59 -22.71 -3.28 -20.27
CA ASP A 59 -24.07 -2.89 -19.89
C ASP A 59 -24.27 -1.37 -20.02
N PRO A 60 -24.94 -0.89 -21.08
CA PRO A 60 -25.18 0.54 -21.31
C PRO A 60 -25.90 1.28 -20.19
N ARG A 61 -26.57 0.57 -19.27
CA ARG A 61 -27.23 1.19 -18.11
C ARG A 61 -26.23 1.80 -17.13
N ASN A 62 -25.00 1.30 -17.10
CA ASN A 62 -23.94 1.80 -16.22
C ASN A 62 -23.20 3.01 -16.79
N TRP A 63 -23.33 3.30 -18.09
CA TRP A 63 -22.53 4.32 -18.77
C TRP A 63 -22.76 5.74 -18.27
N ILE A 64 -23.91 6.00 -17.63
CA ILE A 64 -24.21 7.25 -16.93
C ILE A 64 -23.19 7.59 -15.84
N LYS A 65 -22.55 6.58 -15.21
CA LYS A 65 -21.55 6.79 -14.15
C LYS A 65 -20.30 7.50 -14.69
N ALA A 66 -19.85 7.13 -15.88
CA ALA A 66 -18.71 7.73 -16.55
C ALA A 66 -19.07 8.95 -17.40
N ASN A 67 -20.33 9.03 -17.87
CA ASN A 67 -20.83 10.08 -18.75
C ASN A 67 -22.04 10.79 -18.11
N PRO A 68 -21.84 11.70 -17.14
CA PRO A 68 -22.93 12.41 -16.47
C PRO A 68 -23.81 13.24 -17.42
N ASN A 69 -23.28 13.57 -18.60
CA ASN A 69 -23.97 14.29 -19.67
C ASN A 69 -24.66 13.36 -20.70
N ILE A 70 -24.79 12.05 -20.45
CA ILE A 70 -25.30 11.07 -21.44
C ILE A 70 -26.68 11.45 -22.01
N GLY A 71 -27.52 12.13 -21.21
CA GLY A 71 -28.85 12.59 -21.64
C GLY A 71 -28.81 13.77 -22.62
N LEU A 72 -27.65 14.40 -22.81
CA LEU A 72 -27.40 15.47 -23.79
C LEU A 72 -26.66 14.95 -25.04
N MET A 73 -26.30 13.67 -25.05
CA MET A 73 -25.55 13.02 -26.14
C MET A 73 -26.47 12.12 -26.97
N SER A 74 -26.01 11.73 -28.16
CA SER A 74 -26.69 10.67 -28.92
C SER A 74 -26.39 9.31 -28.31
N PHE A 75 -27.27 8.83 -27.42
CA PHE A 75 -27.10 7.53 -26.78
C PHE A 75 -27.15 6.38 -27.79
N VAL A 76 -27.96 6.53 -28.86
CA VAL A 76 -28.08 5.52 -29.91
C VAL A 76 -26.76 5.34 -30.67
N ASP A 77 -26.10 6.44 -31.02
CA ASP A 77 -24.81 6.39 -31.72
C ASP A 77 -23.74 5.80 -30.79
N LEU A 78 -23.67 6.26 -29.54
CA LEU A 78 -22.72 5.73 -28.54
C LEU A 78 -22.82 4.20 -28.38
N VAL A 79 -24.04 3.66 -28.32
CA VAL A 79 -24.27 2.20 -28.23
C VAL A 79 -23.90 1.48 -29.53
N THR A 80 -24.13 2.12 -30.67
CA THR A 80 -23.84 1.55 -32.00
C THR A 80 -22.34 1.49 -32.27
N ASP A 81 -21.62 2.57 -31.93
CA ASP A 81 -20.17 2.66 -32.05
C ASP A 81 -19.50 1.64 -31.14
N TRP A 82 -19.89 1.57 -29.86
CA TRP A 82 -19.38 0.55 -28.92
C TRP A 82 -19.54 -0.88 -29.45
N LYS A 83 -20.72 -1.24 -29.98
CA LYS A 83 -20.97 -2.59 -30.51
C LYS A 83 -20.03 -2.96 -31.66
N THR A 84 -19.64 -1.96 -32.45
CA THR A 84 -18.79 -2.15 -33.64
C THR A 84 -17.32 -2.16 -33.23
N GLU A 85 -16.90 -1.16 -32.47
CA GLU A 85 -15.50 -0.86 -32.13
C GLU A 85 -14.95 -1.79 -31.05
N ARG A 86 -15.78 -2.28 -30.10
CA ARG A 86 -15.30 -3.18 -29.04
C ARG A 86 -14.70 -4.50 -29.54
N ASN A 87 -14.97 -4.87 -30.80
CA ASN A 87 -14.41 -6.07 -31.41
C ASN A 87 -12.91 -5.91 -31.73
N SER A 88 -12.43 -4.67 -31.85
CA SER A 88 -11.01 -4.34 -31.95
C SER A 88 -10.43 -4.18 -30.54
N PRO A 89 -9.37 -4.92 -30.17
CA PRO A 89 -8.73 -4.77 -28.86
C PRO A 89 -8.22 -3.35 -28.59
N GLN A 90 -7.72 -2.68 -29.62
CA GLN A 90 -7.21 -1.31 -29.51
C GLN A 90 -8.34 -0.32 -29.27
N GLU A 91 -9.41 -0.38 -30.06
CA GLU A 91 -10.54 0.53 -29.89
C GLU A 91 -11.28 0.25 -28.58
N ARG A 92 -11.41 -1.02 -28.17
CA ARG A 92 -11.93 -1.37 -26.84
C ARG A 92 -11.12 -0.70 -25.73
N ALA A 93 -9.78 -0.78 -25.78
CA ALA A 93 -8.92 -0.12 -24.78
C ALA A 93 -9.10 1.40 -24.78
N ASP A 94 -9.27 2.00 -25.96
CA ASP A 94 -9.56 3.42 -26.11
C ASP A 94 -10.91 3.80 -25.48
N TRP A 95 -11.95 2.98 -25.67
CA TRP A 95 -13.25 3.18 -25.02
C TRP A 95 -13.16 3.11 -23.49
N ILE A 96 -12.54 2.05 -22.97
CA ILE A 96 -12.33 1.88 -21.52
C ILE A 96 -11.65 3.12 -20.94
N THR A 97 -10.62 3.62 -21.62
CA THR A 97 -9.83 4.76 -21.17
C THR A 97 -10.56 6.10 -21.33
N LYS A 98 -11.08 6.37 -22.53
CA LYS A 98 -11.51 7.71 -22.92
C LYS A 98 -12.99 7.96 -22.71
N GLN A 99 -13.83 6.92 -22.85
CA GLN A 99 -15.28 7.03 -22.72
C GLN A 99 -15.77 6.60 -21.33
N PHE A 100 -15.04 5.69 -20.68
CA PHE A 100 -15.42 5.16 -19.38
C PHE A 100 -14.54 5.62 -18.20
N ASN A 101 -13.54 6.46 -18.49
CA ASN A 101 -12.60 7.03 -17.51
C ASN A 101 -11.93 5.99 -16.60
N LEU A 102 -11.71 4.80 -17.14
CA LEU A 102 -10.89 3.78 -16.51
C LEU A 102 -9.50 3.89 -17.13
N PHE A 103 -8.53 4.46 -16.42
CA PHE A 103 -7.14 4.42 -16.86
C PHE A 103 -6.83 2.98 -17.32
N SER A 104 -6.23 2.82 -18.51
CA SER A 104 -5.99 1.53 -19.16
C SER A 104 -5.14 0.53 -18.38
N ASP A 105 -4.78 0.84 -17.14
CA ASP A 105 -4.56 -0.16 -16.13
C ASP A 105 -5.93 -0.64 -15.63
N ILE A 106 -6.52 -1.58 -16.38
CA ILE A 106 -7.21 -2.68 -15.72
C ILE A 106 -6.14 -3.25 -14.78
N ASP A 107 -6.10 -2.82 -13.52
CA ASP A 107 -5.00 -3.20 -12.65
C ASP A 107 -5.29 -4.61 -12.12
N GLU A 108 -5.37 -5.59 -13.04
CA GLU A 108 -5.27 -7.04 -12.76
C GLU A 108 -4.02 -7.34 -11.92
N LEU A 109 -3.07 -6.40 -11.90
CA LEU A 109 -1.82 -6.44 -11.18
C LEU A 109 -1.84 -5.71 -9.84
N SER A 110 -2.93 -5.07 -9.40
CA SER A 110 -2.99 -4.57 -8.02
C SER A 110 -2.76 -5.71 -7.04
N PHE A 111 -1.96 -5.49 -6.00
CA PHE A 111 -1.69 -6.52 -5.00
C PHE A 111 -2.98 -6.96 -4.30
N LEU A 112 -3.79 -5.97 -3.88
CA LEU A 112 -5.07 -6.14 -3.21
C LEU A 112 -6.09 -5.13 -3.77
N ASP A 113 -7.36 -5.54 -3.83
CA ASP A 113 -8.46 -4.61 -4.02
C ASP A 113 -8.86 -3.95 -2.68
N MET A 114 -9.61 -2.85 -2.77
CA MET A 114 -10.06 -2.12 -1.58
C MET A 114 -11.01 -2.94 -0.71
N GLN A 115 -11.78 -3.86 -1.29
CA GLN A 115 -12.68 -4.73 -0.53
C GLN A 115 -11.88 -5.67 0.38
N THR A 116 -10.78 -6.22 -0.11
CA THR A 116 -9.87 -7.10 0.62
C THR A 116 -9.13 -6.31 1.71
N ILE A 117 -8.64 -5.11 1.41
CA ILE A 117 -8.02 -4.23 2.42
C ILE A 117 -9.03 -3.92 3.54
N ASN A 118 -10.28 -3.60 3.17
CA ASN A 118 -11.37 -3.32 4.12
C ASN A 118 -11.82 -4.53 4.94
N LYS A 119 -11.70 -5.75 4.39
CA LYS A 119 -12.04 -6.99 5.09
C LYS A 119 -11.13 -7.22 6.31
N ASN A 120 -9.89 -6.76 6.25
CA ASN A 120 -8.89 -6.88 7.31
C ASN A 120 -9.05 -5.75 8.33
N ASN A 121 -10.16 -5.77 9.09
CA ASN A 121 -10.58 -4.66 9.97
C ASN A 121 -10.49 -4.96 11.47
N LYS A 122 -9.93 -6.10 11.85
CA LYS A 122 -9.74 -6.50 13.25
C LYS A 122 -8.80 -5.52 13.95
N ILE A 123 -9.02 -5.36 15.26
CA ILE A 123 -8.18 -4.58 16.15
C ILE A 123 -7.78 -5.46 17.32
N ILE A 124 -6.52 -5.35 17.70
CA ILE A 124 -6.00 -5.90 18.94
C ILE A 124 -5.47 -4.79 19.84
N ASP A 125 -5.44 -5.07 21.13
CA ASP A 125 -4.75 -4.24 22.10
C ASP A 125 -3.28 -4.66 22.18
N TRP A 126 -2.36 -3.74 21.90
CA TRP A 126 -0.93 -4.02 21.89
C TRP A 126 -0.38 -4.39 23.27
N GLU A 127 -1.07 -4.04 24.35
CA GLU A 127 -0.74 -4.51 25.71
C GLU A 127 -0.93 -6.02 25.85
N THR A 128 -1.90 -6.60 25.13
CA THR A 128 -2.13 -8.06 25.16
C THR A 128 -1.07 -8.87 24.43
N MET A 129 -0.23 -8.19 23.64
CA MET A 129 0.88 -8.80 22.91
C MET A 129 2.21 -8.71 23.68
N GLU A 130 2.26 -8.08 24.85
CA GLU A 130 3.51 -7.96 25.62
C GLU A 130 4.10 -9.33 25.97
N GLY A 131 5.40 -9.49 25.75
CA GLY A 131 6.11 -10.76 25.90
C GLY A 131 5.98 -11.73 24.72
N GLU A 132 5.06 -11.50 23.79
CA GLU A 132 4.89 -12.36 22.62
C GLU A 132 6.07 -12.29 21.64
N GLU A 133 6.27 -13.40 20.94
CA GLU A 133 7.31 -13.54 19.93
C GLU A 133 6.93 -12.82 18.64
N CYS A 134 7.85 -12.01 18.12
CA CYS A 134 7.67 -11.30 16.86
C CYS A 134 8.94 -11.30 16.02
N VAL A 135 8.76 -11.01 14.73
CA VAL A 135 9.84 -10.74 13.79
C VAL A 135 9.79 -9.26 13.42
N GLY A 136 10.92 -8.59 13.54
CA GLY A 136 11.07 -7.22 13.08
C GLY A 136 11.35 -7.13 11.58
N GLY A 137 10.91 -6.06 10.95
CA GLY A 137 11.24 -5.74 9.57
C GLY A 137 11.43 -4.24 9.40
N TYR A 138 12.35 -3.80 8.54
CA TYR A 138 12.43 -2.38 8.17
C TYR A 138 12.78 -2.16 6.70
N ASP A 139 12.43 -0.99 6.20
CA ASP A 139 12.79 -0.46 4.88
C ASP A 139 13.33 0.97 5.04
N LEU A 140 14.55 1.22 4.56
CA LEU A 140 15.27 2.49 4.75
C LEU A 140 15.21 3.33 3.47
N SER A 141 14.79 4.60 3.61
CA SER A 141 14.78 5.53 2.48
C SER A 141 16.18 6.06 2.15
N GLU A 142 16.60 5.99 0.89
CA GLU A 142 17.85 6.64 0.43
C GLU A 142 17.79 8.18 0.39
N THR A 143 16.60 8.76 0.37
CA THR A 143 16.37 10.19 0.09
C THR A 143 15.25 10.75 0.99
N GLN A 144 14.53 11.79 0.56
CA GLN A 144 13.40 12.41 1.26
C GLN A 144 12.13 11.52 1.25
N ASP A 145 12.29 10.20 1.26
CA ASP A 145 11.18 9.24 1.23
C ASP A 145 10.85 8.74 2.65
N PHE A 146 9.84 7.87 2.75
CA PHE A 146 9.45 7.27 4.02
C PHE A 146 10.47 6.19 4.39
N THR A 147 10.89 6.19 5.65
CA THR A 147 11.56 5.06 6.29
C THR A 147 10.52 4.37 7.16
N SER A 148 10.43 3.05 7.14
CA SER A 148 9.40 2.33 7.88
C SER A 148 9.98 1.11 8.60
N ALA A 149 9.42 0.78 9.76
CA ALA A 149 9.74 -0.42 10.50
C ALA A 149 8.46 -1.07 11.02
N ASN A 150 8.52 -2.36 11.29
CA ASN A 150 7.41 -3.09 11.87
C ASN A 150 7.87 -4.21 12.80
N LEU A 151 6.94 -4.65 13.65
CA LEU A 151 6.93 -5.96 14.28
C LEU A 151 5.75 -6.77 13.77
N GLU A 152 6.02 -7.98 13.34
CA GLU A 152 5.03 -8.94 12.87
C GLU A 152 4.91 -10.11 13.85
N PHE A 153 3.71 -10.29 14.37
CA PHE A 153 3.36 -11.28 15.39
C PHE A 153 2.55 -12.41 14.74
N PRO A 154 3.08 -13.64 14.64
CA PRO A 154 2.30 -14.80 14.22
C PRO A 154 1.35 -15.25 15.34
N ILE A 155 0.06 -15.29 15.05
CA ILE A 155 -0.98 -15.83 15.94
C ILE A 155 -1.31 -17.25 15.45
N TYR A 156 -0.66 -18.24 16.05
CA TYR A 156 -0.69 -19.63 15.56
C TYR A 156 -2.07 -20.27 15.64
N GLU A 157 -2.85 -19.90 16.65
CA GLU A 157 -4.16 -20.49 16.96
C GLU A 157 -5.19 -20.17 15.87
N THR A 158 -5.11 -18.97 15.29
CA THR A 158 -6.04 -18.48 14.25
C THR A 158 -5.41 -18.47 12.86
N GLY A 159 -4.09 -18.64 12.77
CA GLY A 159 -3.34 -18.46 11.53
C GLY A 159 -3.29 -16.99 11.09
N GLU A 160 -3.49 -16.06 12.01
CA GLU A 160 -3.44 -14.62 11.74
C GLU A 160 -2.04 -14.07 11.93
N ILE A 161 -1.80 -12.90 11.36
CA ILE A 161 -0.64 -12.07 11.69
C ILE A 161 -1.12 -10.73 12.21
N ALA A 162 -0.48 -10.23 13.26
CA ALA A 162 -0.64 -8.85 13.70
C ALA A 162 0.60 -8.03 13.34
N VAL A 163 0.39 -6.83 12.83
CA VAL A 163 1.43 -5.94 12.31
C VAL A 163 1.40 -4.63 13.08
N LEU A 164 2.45 -4.39 13.85
CA LEU A 164 2.73 -3.09 14.47
C LEU A 164 3.73 -2.36 13.59
N GLU A 165 3.25 -1.46 12.73
CA GLU A 165 4.07 -0.66 11.81
C GLU A 165 4.23 0.77 12.32
N HIS A 166 5.40 1.35 12.07
CA HIS A 166 5.69 2.75 12.35
C HIS A 166 6.58 3.33 11.24
N SER A 167 6.29 4.57 10.87
CA SER A 167 7.00 5.26 9.80
C SER A 167 7.64 6.58 10.26
N TRP A 168 8.68 6.98 9.52
CA TRP A 168 9.41 8.23 9.70
C TRP A 168 9.56 8.98 8.37
N ILE A 169 9.49 10.30 8.45
CA ILE A 169 9.87 11.21 7.37
C ILE A 169 10.76 12.33 7.91
N SER A 170 11.57 12.93 7.04
CA SER A 170 12.35 14.11 7.42
C SER A 170 11.48 15.37 7.48
N GLN A 171 11.93 16.36 8.26
CA GLN A 171 11.28 17.68 8.32
C GLN A 171 11.20 18.34 6.94
N GLU A 172 12.23 18.16 6.10
CA GLU A 172 12.21 18.66 4.73
C GLU A 172 11.12 17.99 3.89
N ARG A 173 10.97 16.66 4.00
CA ARG A 173 9.88 15.94 3.32
C ARG A 173 8.51 16.42 3.78
N TYR A 174 8.29 16.56 5.09
CA TYR A 174 7.05 17.11 5.65
C TYR A 174 6.73 18.50 5.08
N ASN A 175 7.75 19.38 5.03
CA ASN A 175 7.58 20.75 4.54
C ASN A 175 7.17 20.79 3.05
N ASN A 176 7.68 19.86 2.26
CA ASN A 176 7.49 19.76 0.82
C ASN A 176 6.28 18.92 0.40
N ASP A 177 5.61 18.24 1.34
CA ASP A 177 4.43 17.44 1.01
C ASP A 177 3.21 18.33 0.75
N ASN A 178 2.48 18.02 -0.32
CA ASN A 178 1.29 18.77 -0.72
C ASN A 178 0.08 18.45 0.16
N ASN A 179 0.08 17.31 0.85
CA ASN A 179 -1.00 16.88 1.74
C ASN A 179 -0.49 16.77 3.20
N LYS A 180 -0.17 17.92 3.79
CA LYS A 180 0.26 18.01 5.20
C LYS A 180 -0.80 17.52 6.17
N GLN A 181 -2.07 17.70 5.84
CA GLN A 181 -3.18 17.34 6.70
C GLN A 181 -3.25 15.82 6.93
N ARG A 182 -3.01 15.02 5.88
CA ARG A 182 -2.86 13.57 6.01
C ARG A 182 -1.65 13.19 6.87
N LEU A 183 -0.51 13.86 6.70
CA LEU A 183 0.67 13.63 7.54
C LEU A 183 0.39 13.98 9.00
N ASP A 184 -0.27 15.12 9.26
CA ASP A 184 -0.66 15.56 10.60
C ASP A 184 -1.61 14.57 11.27
N ALA A 185 -2.53 13.96 10.50
CA ALA A 185 -3.41 12.91 11.00
C ALA A 185 -2.61 11.67 11.47
N TRP A 186 -1.63 11.24 10.67
CA TRP A 186 -0.75 10.11 11.02
C TRP A 186 0.20 10.42 12.18
N ILE A 187 0.66 11.67 12.29
CA ILE A 187 1.46 12.13 13.43
C ILE A 187 0.61 12.11 14.70
N LYS A 188 -0.64 12.59 14.61
CA LYS A 188 -1.57 12.63 15.73
C LYS A 188 -1.98 11.24 16.21
N SER A 189 -2.12 10.26 15.31
CA SER A 189 -2.39 8.87 15.68
C SER A 189 -1.17 8.15 16.25
N GLY A 190 0.02 8.74 16.12
CA GLY A 190 1.29 8.15 16.55
C GLY A 190 1.88 7.17 15.54
N ASP A 191 1.34 7.10 14.33
CA ASP A 191 1.78 6.18 13.26
C ASP A 191 2.97 6.72 12.45
N LEU A 192 3.14 8.05 12.46
CA LEU A 192 4.20 8.74 11.73
C LEU A 192 4.99 9.66 12.66
N THR A 193 6.31 9.65 12.55
CA THR A 193 7.18 10.60 13.25
C THR A 193 7.98 11.45 12.26
N VAL A 194 8.01 12.76 12.50
CA VAL A 194 8.84 13.69 11.72
C VAL A 194 10.19 13.85 12.42
N THR A 195 11.27 13.49 11.74
CA THR A 195 12.64 13.64 12.26
C THR A 195 13.26 14.96 11.81
N PRO A 196 14.14 15.58 12.61
CA PRO A 196 14.82 16.80 12.20
C PRO A 196 15.75 16.56 11.00
N GLY A 197 15.94 17.60 10.17
CA GLY A 197 16.88 17.58 9.05
C GLY A 197 16.26 17.25 7.69
N SER A 198 17.14 17.00 6.72
CA SER A 198 16.80 16.78 5.31
C SER A 198 16.47 15.32 4.97
N TYR A 199 16.97 14.39 5.78
CA TYR A 199 16.78 12.95 5.64
C TYR A 199 16.45 12.33 7.00
N VAL A 200 15.91 11.11 6.99
CA VAL A 200 15.64 10.38 8.23
C VAL A 200 16.96 9.90 8.82
N ASP A 201 17.23 10.25 10.08
CA ASP A 201 18.32 9.65 10.83
C ASP A 201 17.89 8.25 11.28
N TYR A 202 18.62 7.22 10.83
CA TYR A 202 18.31 5.84 11.17
C TYR A 202 18.47 5.51 12.66
N GLN A 203 19.07 6.41 13.45
CA GLN A 203 19.05 6.30 14.91
C GLN A 203 17.62 6.24 15.46
N PHE A 204 16.64 6.93 14.84
CA PHE A 204 15.23 6.83 15.25
C PHE A 204 14.67 5.42 15.06
N VAL A 205 15.09 4.71 14.00
CA VAL A 205 14.70 3.32 13.76
C VAL A 205 15.34 2.40 14.80
N PHE A 206 16.62 2.61 15.11
CA PHE A 206 17.33 1.90 16.18
C PHE A 206 16.62 2.06 17.53
N ASP A 207 16.37 3.31 17.93
CA ASP A 207 15.74 3.63 19.21
C ASP A 207 14.35 3.00 19.31
N TRP A 208 13.58 2.99 18.19
CA TRP A 208 12.28 2.34 18.16
C TRP A 208 12.37 0.84 18.43
N PHE A 209 13.24 0.10 17.74
CA PHE A 209 13.42 -1.33 18.00
C PHE A 209 13.89 -1.59 19.44
N VAL A 210 14.77 -0.76 19.99
CA VAL A 210 15.20 -0.83 21.39
C VAL A 210 14.00 -0.65 22.33
N GLU A 211 13.15 0.35 22.13
CA GLU A 211 11.96 0.54 22.95
C GLU A 211 10.96 -0.63 22.80
N GLN A 212 10.73 -1.12 21.58
CA GLN A 212 9.86 -2.27 21.36
C GLN A 212 10.42 -3.55 22.00
N SER A 213 11.74 -3.74 22.02
CA SER A 213 12.38 -4.91 22.65
C SER A 213 12.19 -4.99 24.16
N LYS A 214 11.83 -3.87 24.82
CA LYS A 214 11.48 -3.85 26.24
C LYS A 214 10.10 -4.45 26.51
N LYS A 215 9.24 -4.51 25.48
CA LYS A 215 7.86 -4.99 25.58
C LYS A 215 7.66 -6.34 24.91
N TYR A 216 8.32 -6.57 23.78
CA TYR A 216 8.10 -7.73 22.92
C TYR A 216 9.37 -8.56 22.73
N LYS A 217 9.20 -9.86 22.50
CA LYS A 217 10.32 -10.76 22.24
C LYS A 217 10.64 -10.78 20.74
N ILE A 218 11.49 -9.84 20.33
CA ILE A 218 11.96 -9.74 18.94
C ILE A 218 12.97 -10.86 18.66
N LEU A 219 12.55 -11.88 17.91
CA LEU A 219 13.37 -13.06 17.61
C LEU A 219 14.50 -12.76 16.63
N LYS A 220 14.19 -11.92 15.64
CA LYS A 220 15.12 -11.45 14.61
C LYS A 220 14.54 -10.24 13.89
N ILE A 221 15.39 -9.49 13.22
CA ILE A 221 15.00 -8.33 12.39
C ILE A 221 15.49 -8.57 10.96
N ARG A 222 14.56 -8.45 10.01
CA ARG A 222 14.78 -8.60 8.57
C ARG A 222 14.87 -7.24 7.88
N TYR A 223 15.71 -7.16 6.85
CA TYR A 223 15.95 -5.90 6.14
C TYR A 223 16.47 -6.12 4.72
N ASP A 224 16.28 -5.12 3.85
CA ASP A 224 17.01 -5.06 2.57
C ASP A 224 18.45 -4.54 2.81
N ARG A 225 19.42 -5.20 2.18
CA ARG A 225 20.86 -4.88 2.28
C ARG A 225 21.20 -3.45 1.89
N ARG A 226 20.38 -2.82 1.05
CA ARG A 226 20.61 -1.47 0.55
C ARG A 226 20.56 -0.47 1.72
N ASN A 227 21.65 0.29 1.93
CA ASN A 227 21.78 1.40 2.91
C ASN A 227 21.75 1.06 4.41
N SER A 228 21.74 -0.22 4.77
CA SER A 228 21.57 -0.66 6.16
C SER A 228 22.86 -0.91 6.95
N LEU A 229 24.05 -0.71 6.35
CA LEU A 229 25.33 -1.12 6.93
C LEU A 229 25.60 -0.58 8.35
N ILE A 230 25.39 0.73 8.57
CA ILE A 230 25.67 1.36 9.88
C ILE A 230 24.62 0.91 10.91
N LEU A 231 23.34 0.99 10.55
CA LEU A 231 22.23 0.60 11.42
C LEU A 231 22.35 -0.87 11.85
N ASN A 232 22.64 -1.78 10.91
CA ASN A 232 22.83 -3.20 11.20
C ASN A 232 23.96 -3.44 12.21
N ARG A 233 25.06 -2.70 12.08
CA ARG A 233 26.17 -2.83 13.02
C ARG A 233 25.72 -2.42 14.44
N GLN A 234 25.02 -1.30 14.56
CA GLN A 234 24.47 -0.84 15.85
C GLN A 234 23.49 -1.86 16.43
N MET A 235 22.58 -2.40 15.62
CA MET A 235 21.62 -3.43 16.04
C MET A 235 22.31 -4.70 16.54
N ILE A 236 23.33 -5.18 15.83
CA ILE A 236 24.12 -6.35 16.24
C ILE A 236 24.88 -6.07 17.54
N ASP A 237 25.51 -4.90 17.66
CA ASP A 237 26.27 -4.52 18.86
C ASP A 237 25.36 -4.36 20.10
N TYR A 238 24.08 -3.99 19.91
CA TYR A 238 23.06 -4.00 20.97
C TYR A 238 22.60 -5.42 21.34
N GLY A 239 22.66 -6.37 20.41
CA GLY A 239 22.33 -7.78 20.62
C GLY A 239 21.16 -8.31 19.80
N PHE A 240 20.64 -7.56 18.83
CA PHE A 240 19.59 -8.06 17.93
C PHE A 240 20.15 -9.09 16.94
N ALA A 241 19.34 -10.12 16.66
CA ALA A 241 19.61 -11.04 15.57
C ALA A 241 19.16 -10.42 14.23
N MET A 242 20.12 -10.06 13.39
CA MET A 242 19.89 -9.41 12.10
C MET A 242 20.00 -10.43 10.97
N GLU A 243 19.05 -10.43 10.02
CA GLU A 243 19.10 -11.31 8.86
C GLU A 243 18.64 -10.61 7.58
N GLU A 244 19.45 -10.65 6.53
CA GLU A 244 19.14 -10.03 5.24
C GLU A 244 17.93 -10.72 4.59
N ALA A 245 16.95 -9.93 4.13
CA ALA A 245 15.91 -10.38 3.22
C ALA A 245 16.40 -10.15 1.78
N ILE A 246 16.94 -11.19 1.15
CA ILE A 246 17.52 -11.10 -0.20
C ILE A 246 16.42 -10.70 -1.18
N GLN A 247 16.52 -9.48 -1.72
CA GLN A 247 15.58 -8.97 -2.70
C GLN A 247 15.60 -9.82 -3.98
N GLY A 248 14.43 -10.20 -4.45
CA GLY A 248 14.27 -10.91 -5.71
C GLY A 248 13.08 -11.86 -5.73
N PHE A 249 12.65 -12.16 -6.95
CA PHE A 249 11.50 -13.00 -7.26
C PHE A 249 11.51 -14.36 -6.56
N THR A 250 12.68 -15.01 -6.47
CA THR A 250 12.79 -16.34 -5.85
C THR A 250 12.60 -16.30 -4.33
N THR A 251 13.20 -15.33 -3.66
CA THR A 251 13.17 -15.23 -2.19
C THR A 251 11.84 -14.69 -1.70
N LEU A 252 11.31 -13.67 -2.38
CA LEU A 252 10.11 -12.95 -1.93
C LEU A 252 8.82 -13.49 -2.54
N GLY A 253 8.87 -14.27 -3.62
CA GLY A 253 7.65 -14.78 -4.27
C GLY A 253 6.79 -15.66 -3.36
N GLY A 254 7.41 -16.52 -2.55
CA GLY A 254 6.72 -17.35 -1.55
C GLY A 254 6.07 -16.53 -0.44
N PRO A 255 6.85 -15.71 0.31
CA PRO A 255 6.33 -14.79 1.32
C PRO A 255 5.22 -13.87 0.76
N MET A 256 5.40 -13.31 -0.43
CA MET A 256 4.42 -12.43 -1.06
C MET A 256 3.09 -13.14 -1.33
N LYS A 257 3.15 -14.40 -1.77
CA LYS A 257 1.97 -15.22 -2.00
C LYS A 257 1.24 -15.54 -0.69
N ASP A 258 1.96 -15.97 0.35
CA ASP A 258 1.37 -16.25 1.68
C ASP A 258 0.70 -15.01 2.27
N LEU A 259 1.39 -13.86 2.20
CA LEU A 259 0.83 -12.59 2.66
C LEU A 259 -0.45 -12.21 1.90
N LYS A 260 -0.49 -12.40 0.57
CA LYS A 260 -1.70 -12.18 -0.24
C LYS A 260 -2.85 -13.08 0.20
N GLU A 261 -2.59 -14.37 0.40
CA GLU A 261 -3.59 -15.35 0.84
C GLU A 261 -4.16 -14.97 2.22
N ARG A 262 -3.32 -14.50 3.15
CA ARG A 262 -3.79 -14.01 4.47
C ARG A 262 -4.66 -12.78 4.36
N PHE A 263 -4.31 -11.81 3.50
CA PHE A 263 -5.16 -10.65 3.26
C PHE A 263 -6.50 -11.08 2.66
N LEU A 264 -6.51 -11.96 1.66
CA LEU A 264 -7.74 -12.49 1.06
C LEU A 264 -8.62 -13.21 2.10
N ASP A 265 -8.01 -13.91 3.05
CA ASP A 265 -8.71 -14.59 4.15
C ASP A 265 -9.24 -13.63 5.22
N GLY A 266 -8.75 -12.38 5.30
CA GLY A 266 -9.08 -11.45 6.38
C GLY A 266 -8.27 -11.71 7.66
N LYS A 267 -7.05 -12.23 7.53
CA LYS A 267 -6.17 -12.71 8.62
C LYS A 267 -4.98 -11.79 8.92
N VAL A 268 -5.01 -10.55 8.43
CA VAL A 268 -3.99 -9.55 8.73
C VAL A 268 -4.59 -8.47 9.64
N ILE A 269 -3.98 -8.28 10.81
CA ILE A 269 -4.41 -7.31 11.82
C ILE A 269 -3.40 -6.17 11.86
N TYR A 270 -3.76 -5.02 11.29
CA TYR A 270 -2.92 -3.80 11.30
C TYR A 270 -3.61 -2.64 12.03
N ASN A 271 -4.57 -2.96 12.91
CA ASN A 271 -5.34 -2.00 13.72
C ASN A 271 -6.00 -0.84 12.94
N ARG A 272 -6.32 -1.08 11.66
CA ARG A 272 -6.87 -0.07 10.74
C ARG A 272 -5.98 1.17 10.61
N GLN A 273 -4.67 0.99 10.81
CA GLN A 273 -3.68 2.04 10.66
C GLN A 273 -3.78 2.68 9.26
N LYS A 274 -4.03 3.99 9.22
CA LYS A 274 -4.36 4.69 7.97
C LYS A 274 -3.17 4.74 7.01
N ILE A 275 -1.96 4.94 7.54
CA ILE A 275 -0.74 4.97 6.73
C ILE A 275 -0.43 3.59 6.11
N PHE A 276 -0.59 2.52 6.88
CA PHE A 276 -0.38 1.16 6.36
C PHE A 276 -1.44 0.77 5.31
N ARG A 277 -2.70 1.12 5.54
CA ARG A 277 -3.75 1.02 4.53
C ARG A 277 -3.39 1.73 3.23
N TRP A 278 -2.85 2.94 3.33
CA TRP A 278 -2.39 3.73 2.18
C TRP A 278 -1.19 3.09 1.47
N TYR A 279 -0.26 2.46 2.20
CA TYR A 279 0.80 1.67 1.57
C TYR A 279 0.23 0.49 0.77
N LEU A 280 -0.72 -0.26 1.34
CA LEU A 280 -1.34 -1.42 0.69
C LEU A 280 -2.04 -1.04 -0.62
N SER A 281 -2.76 0.08 -0.66
CA SER A 281 -3.46 0.54 -1.86
C SER A 281 -2.52 0.97 -2.99
N ASN A 282 -1.23 1.18 -2.70
CA ASN A 282 -0.22 1.64 -3.64
C ASN A 282 0.62 0.49 -4.26
N VAL A 283 0.42 -0.77 -3.81
CA VAL A 283 1.22 -1.91 -4.25
C VAL A 283 0.67 -2.50 -5.56
N LYS A 284 1.54 -2.61 -6.56
CA LYS A 284 1.32 -3.34 -7.81
C LYS A 284 2.25 -4.55 -7.86
N LEU A 285 1.83 -5.60 -8.55
CA LEU A 285 2.58 -6.81 -8.77
C LEU A 285 3.27 -6.76 -10.14
N VAL A 286 4.52 -7.19 -10.18
CA VAL A 286 5.25 -7.46 -11.43
C VAL A 286 5.58 -8.93 -11.46
N GLN A 287 5.45 -9.54 -12.64
CA GLN A 287 5.79 -10.93 -12.85
C GLN A 287 7.15 -11.06 -13.53
N ASP A 288 7.98 -12.01 -13.10
CA ASP A 288 9.14 -12.42 -13.88
C ASP A 288 8.78 -13.44 -14.96
N ARG A 289 9.78 -13.85 -15.75
CA ARG A 289 9.63 -14.88 -16.79
C ARG A 289 9.27 -16.27 -16.24
N ASN A 290 9.43 -16.49 -14.94
CA ASN A 290 9.20 -17.77 -14.25
C ASN A 290 7.89 -17.76 -13.44
N ASN A 291 7.01 -16.78 -13.69
CA ASN A 291 5.73 -16.60 -13.00
C ASN A 291 5.81 -16.26 -11.50
N ASN A 292 6.97 -15.82 -11.00
CA ASN A 292 7.09 -15.30 -9.66
C ASN A 292 6.61 -13.85 -9.60
N TRP A 293 6.04 -13.46 -8.48
CA TRP A 293 5.52 -12.11 -8.26
C TRP A 293 6.39 -11.31 -7.31
N MET A 294 6.57 -10.02 -7.61
CA MET A 294 7.24 -9.05 -6.76
C MET A 294 6.39 -7.80 -6.61
N PRO A 295 6.39 -7.14 -5.44
CA PRO A 295 5.76 -5.83 -5.30
C PRO A 295 6.57 -4.76 -6.04
N THR A 296 5.85 -3.79 -6.58
CA THR A 296 6.35 -2.51 -7.06
C THR A 296 5.38 -1.40 -6.67
N LYS A 297 5.85 -0.15 -6.70
CA LYS A 297 5.01 1.03 -6.53
C LYS A 297 4.13 1.18 -7.78
N GLN A 298 2.83 1.42 -7.63
CA GLN A 298 1.91 1.70 -8.76
C GLN A 298 2.41 2.84 -9.67
N SER A 299 3.01 3.86 -9.05
CA SER A 299 3.70 4.94 -9.77
C SER A 299 4.90 5.44 -8.97
N LYS A 300 5.77 6.23 -9.60
CA LYS A 300 6.98 6.78 -8.96
C LYS A 300 6.68 7.66 -7.74
N ASN A 301 5.48 8.26 -7.69
CA ASN A 301 5.07 9.15 -6.61
C ASN A 301 4.40 8.42 -5.44
N ARG A 302 3.94 7.19 -5.65
CA ARG A 302 3.36 6.35 -4.59
C ARG A 302 4.45 5.76 -3.70
N LYS A 303 4.06 5.36 -2.49
CA LYS A 303 4.94 4.82 -1.46
C LYS A 303 4.40 3.48 -0.98
N ILE A 304 5.30 2.57 -0.66
CA ILE A 304 4.99 1.21 -0.19
C ILE A 304 5.96 0.78 0.92
N ASP A 305 6.68 1.72 1.52
CA ASP A 305 7.87 1.45 2.33
C ASP A 305 7.48 0.66 3.61
N GLY A 306 6.32 0.97 4.23
CA GLY A 306 5.76 0.15 5.31
C GLY A 306 5.35 -1.26 4.87
N PHE A 307 4.83 -1.42 3.64
CA PHE A 307 4.56 -2.74 3.09
C PHE A 307 5.86 -3.53 2.81
N ALA A 308 6.89 -2.86 2.30
CA ALA A 308 8.20 -3.48 2.06
C ALA A 308 8.85 -3.94 3.38
N ALA A 309 8.75 -3.13 4.45
CA ALA A 309 9.19 -3.50 5.78
C ALA A 309 8.47 -4.78 6.28
N VAL A 310 7.14 -4.87 6.11
CA VAL A 310 6.36 -6.06 6.48
C VAL A 310 6.73 -7.26 5.62
N LEU A 311 6.93 -7.07 4.32
CA LEU A 311 7.37 -8.17 3.46
C LEU A 311 8.73 -8.73 3.91
N ASN A 312 9.64 -7.85 4.36
CA ASN A 312 10.94 -8.26 4.91
C ASN A 312 10.77 -9.16 6.15
N SER A 313 9.98 -8.75 7.16
CA SER A 313 9.70 -9.61 8.33
C SER A 313 8.99 -10.90 7.95
N HIS A 314 8.07 -10.80 6.98
CA HIS A 314 7.21 -11.91 6.59
C HIS A 314 7.99 -13.09 5.98
N VAL A 315 9.17 -12.83 5.41
CA VAL A 315 10.09 -13.89 4.95
C VAL A 315 10.38 -14.92 6.04
N SER A 316 10.49 -14.48 7.31
CA SER A 316 10.68 -15.41 8.43
C SER A 316 9.38 -15.86 9.08
N VAL A 317 8.35 -15.02 9.09
CA VAL A 317 7.06 -15.38 9.68
C VAL A 317 6.41 -16.55 8.92
N VAL A 318 6.49 -16.57 7.58
CA VAL A 318 6.00 -17.70 6.77
C VAL A 318 6.72 -19.02 7.13
N GLU A 319 8.03 -18.97 7.37
CA GLU A 319 8.83 -20.14 7.80
C GLU A 319 8.43 -20.62 9.20
N MET A 320 8.06 -19.69 10.10
CA MET A 320 7.60 -20.01 11.45
C MET A 320 6.27 -20.79 11.41
N PHE A 321 5.31 -20.36 10.58
CA PHE A 321 4.07 -21.13 10.35
C PHE A 321 4.35 -22.52 9.76
N ALA A 322 5.27 -22.62 8.79
CA ALA A 322 5.66 -23.88 8.18
C ALA A 322 6.37 -24.85 9.16
N THR A 323 7.09 -24.31 10.15
CA THR A 323 7.80 -25.12 11.14
C THR A 323 6.88 -25.61 12.25
N LYS A 324 5.97 -24.76 12.74
CA LYS A 324 4.98 -25.14 13.77
C LYS A 324 3.97 -26.18 13.28
N SER A 325 3.49 -26.05 12.04
CA SER A 325 2.60 -27.06 11.43
C SER A 325 3.22 -28.47 11.35
N LYS A 326 4.55 -28.56 11.20
CA LYS A 326 5.26 -29.86 11.23
C LYS A 326 5.36 -30.46 12.64
N GLN A 327 5.41 -29.65 13.69
CA GLN A 327 5.48 -30.14 15.08
C GLN A 327 4.13 -30.70 15.58
N SER A 328 3.00 -30.26 15.02
CA SER A 328 1.68 -30.82 15.32
C SER A 328 1.35 -32.14 14.60
N GLY A 329 2.17 -32.55 13.62
CA GLY A 329 1.99 -33.80 12.89
C GLY A 329 2.64 -34.97 13.63
N THR A 330 1.87 -35.72 14.41
CA THR A 330 2.32 -36.99 14.97
C THR A 330 2.58 -37.97 13.81
N ILE A 331 3.84 -38.16 13.42
CA ILE A 331 4.23 -39.24 12.51
C ILE A 331 4.11 -40.54 13.30
N GLY A 332 2.93 -41.15 13.24
CA GLY A 332 2.72 -42.51 13.68
C GLY A 332 3.43 -43.44 12.71
N PHE A 333 4.56 -44.01 13.13
CA PHE A 333 5.11 -45.17 12.44
C PHE A 333 4.15 -46.35 12.68
N ILE A 334 3.62 -46.92 11.60
CA ILE A 334 2.87 -48.18 11.60
C ILE A 334 3.86 -49.34 11.74
#